data_AF-A0A9P0MMI0-F1
#
_entry.id   AF-A0A9P0MMI0-F1
#
_cell.length_a   1.000
_cell.length_b   1.000
_cell.length_c   1.000
_cell.angle_alpha   90.00
_cell.angle_beta   90.00
_cell.angle_gamma   90.00
#
_symmetry.space_group_name_H-M   'P 1'
#
loop_
_entity.id
_entity.type
_entity.pdbx_description
1 polymer ?
#
loop_
_entity_poly.entity_id
_entity_poly.type
_entity_poly.pdbx_seq_one_letter_code
_entity_poly.pdbx_strand_id
1 'polypeptide(L)'
;MSEADPAPKELLQEVSCGCQGPCKSKRCNCRKAGLKCNSACKVCRGKSCNNSKRWTATEHHDSETPTTTDACEEDGGQTTVEPDNDDLEINEGL
;
A
#
# COMPACT_ATOMS: atom_id res chain seq x y z
N MET A 1 -16.72 16.05 24.10
CA MET A 1 -15.74 15.92 23.01
C MET A 1 -15.29 17.31 22.64
N SER A 2 -13.98 17.55 22.57
CA SER A 2 -13.44 18.87 22.21
C SER A 2 -13.44 18.97 20.69
N GLU A 3 -14.34 19.78 20.12
CA GLU A 3 -14.24 20.17 18.72
C GLU A 3 -13.07 21.15 18.59
N ALA A 4 -12.01 20.72 17.91
CA ALA A 4 -10.95 21.61 17.50
C ALA A 4 -11.48 22.54 16.39
N ASP A 5 -11.04 23.79 16.40
CA ASP A 5 -11.36 24.70 15.32
C ASP A 5 -10.92 24.12 13.96
N PRO A 6 -11.75 24.27 12.91
CA PRO A 6 -11.37 23.82 11.58
C PRO A 6 -10.09 24.53 11.13
N ALA A 7 -9.29 23.83 10.32
CA ALA A 7 -8.05 24.39 9.81
C ALA A 7 -8.25 25.79 9.19
N PRO A 8 -7.29 26.74 9.37
CA PRO A 8 -7.37 28.08 8.81
C PRO A 8 -7.72 28.09 7.32
N LYS A 9 -8.62 28.99 6.92
CA LYS A 9 -9.13 29.06 5.53
C LYS A 9 -8.01 29.25 4.51
N GLU A 10 -6.99 30.03 4.84
CA GLU A 10 -5.85 30.33 3.97
C GLU A 10 -5.06 29.06 3.63
N LEU A 11 -4.77 28.24 4.65
CA LEU A 11 -4.09 26.94 4.46
C LEU A 11 -4.92 26.01 3.59
N LEU A 12 -6.23 25.94 3.84
CA LEU A 12 -7.15 25.14 3.03
C LEU A 12 -7.17 25.60 1.56
N GLN A 13 -7.13 26.91 1.30
CA GLN A 13 -7.11 27.45 -0.04
C GLN A 13 -5.81 27.12 -0.79
N GLU A 14 -4.66 27.19 -0.12
CA GLU A 14 -3.34 26.89 -0.71
C GLU A 14 -3.26 25.43 -1.19
N VAL A 15 -3.76 24.49 -0.39
CA VAL A 15 -3.66 23.05 -0.68
C VAL A 15 -4.79 22.55 -1.58
N SER A 16 -5.96 23.20 -1.59
CA SER A 16 -7.10 22.79 -2.41
C SER A 16 -6.85 23.07 -3.90
N CYS A 17 -7.17 22.11 -4.78
CA CYS A 17 -7.06 22.32 -6.22
C CYS A 17 -8.37 22.82 -6.85
N GLY A 18 -8.25 23.66 -7.88
CA GLY A 18 -9.32 24.05 -8.80
C GLY A 18 -9.30 23.30 -10.13
N CYS A 19 -8.68 22.11 -10.19
CA CYS A 19 -8.48 21.40 -11.45
C CYS A 19 -9.81 20.99 -12.11
N GLN A 20 -9.97 21.34 -13.38
CA GLN A 20 -11.02 20.79 -14.25
C GLN A 20 -10.67 19.41 -14.82
N GLY A 21 -9.37 19.06 -14.82
CA GLY A 21 -8.86 17.80 -15.34
C GLY A 21 -8.63 16.71 -14.27
N PRO A 22 -8.00 15.59 -14.66
CA PRO A 22 -7.95 14.37 -13.86
C PRO A 22 -6.99 14.40 -12.65
N CYS A 23 -6.36 15.53 -12.30
CA CYS A 23 -5.42 15.65 -11.17
C CYS A 23 -4.25 14.62 -11.18
N LYS A 24 -3.74 14.26 -12.37
CA LYS A 24 -2.66 13.27 -12.52
C LYS A 24 -1.25 13.85 -12.33
N SER A 25 -1.06 15.14 -12.60
CA SER A 25 0.25 15.82 -12.56
C SER A 25 0.39 16.79 -11.40
N LYS A 26 1.60 17.32 -11.20
CA LYS A 26 1.90 18.37 -10.20
C LYS A 26 1.22 19.73 -10.46
N ARG A 27 0.37 19.84 -11.49
CA ARG A 27 -0.54 20.99 -11.66
C ARG A 27 -1.72 20.98 -10.69
N CYS A 28 -1.98 19.84 -10.03
CA CYS A 28 -2.91 19.78 -8.91
C CYS A 28 -2.17 20.16 -7.62
N ASN A 29 -2.58 21.25 -6.96
CA ASN A 29 -1.97 21.69 -5.70
C ASN A 29 -2.04 20.61 -4.60
N CYS A 30 -3.15 19.87 -4.50
CA CYS A 30 -3.25 18.76 -3.55
C CYS A 30 -2.10 17.77 -3.77
N ARG A 31 -1.90 17.31 -5.02
CA ARG A 31 -0.83 16.37 -5.36
C ARG A 31 0.55 16.98 -5.16
N LYS A 32 0.73 18.26 -5.52
CA LYS A 32 2.00 18.98 -5.31
C LYS A 32 2.36 19.04 -3.82
N ALA A 33 1.37 19.20 -2.95
CA ALA A 33 1.49 19.18 -1.50
C ALA A 33 1.51 17.75 -0.90
N GLY A 34 1.51 16.68 -1.70
CA GLY A 34 1.50 15.30 -1.22
C GLY A 34 0.15 14.81 -0.69
N LEU A 35 -0.93 15.58 -0.87
CA LEU A 35 -2.27 15.26 -0.38
C LEU A 35 -3.18 14.68 -1.48
N LYS A 36 -4.16 13.86 -1.05
CA LYS A 36 -5.25 13.41 -1.92
C LYS A 36 -6.33 14.50 -2.01
N CYS A 37 -6.92 14.63 -3.19
CA CYS A 37 -8.10 15.47 -3.38
C CYS A 37 -9.24 14.97 -2.50
N ASN A 38 -9.94 15.90 -1.85
CA ASN A 38 -11.08 15.64 -0.96
C ASN A 38 -12.21 16.65 -1.26
N SER A 39 -13.22 16.70 -0.40
CA SER A 39 -14.37 17.60 -0.55
C SER A 39 -14.02 19.09 -0.58
N ALA A 40 -12.84 19.50 -0.10
CA ALA A 40 -12.39 20.89 -0.14
C ALA A 40 -11.94 21.35 -1.54
N CYS A 41 -11.67 20.43 -2.48
CA CYS A 41 -11.31 20.79 -3.85
C CYS A 41 -12.49 21.48 -4.55
N LYS A 42 -12.24 22.62 -5.21
CA LYS A 42 -13.29 23.49 -5.78
C LYS A 42 -14.16 22.77 -6.82
N VAL A 43 -13.54 21.99 -7.71
CA VAL A 43 -14.20 21.35 -8.85
C VAL A 43 -14.31 19.84 -8.67
N CYS A 44 -13.18 19.12 -8.54
CA CYS A 44 -13.21 17.66 -8.53
C CYS A 44 -13.79 17.03 -7.26
N ARG A 45 -13.79 17.79 -6.15
CA ARG A 45 -14.31 17.41 -4.81
C ARG A 45 -13.86 16.02 -4.34
N GLY A 46 -12.69 15.57 -4.80
CA GLY A 46 -12.17 14.23 -4.50
C GLY A 46 -13.04 13.09 -5.05
N LYS A 47 -13.86 13.30 -6.08
CA LYS A 47 -14.72 12.25 -6.67
C LYS A 47 -14.44 12.03 -8.15
N SER A 48 -14.29 13.11 -8.92
CA SER A 48 -14.15 13.04 -10.38
C SER A 48 -12.70 13.08 -10.89
N CYS A 49 -11.70 12.90 -10.01
CA CYS A 49 -10.29 12.95 -10.38
C CYS A 49 -9.50 11.73 -9.92
N ASN A 50 -8.35 11.50 -10.56
CA ASN A 50 -7.43 10.39 -10.25
C ASN A 50 -6.61 10.61 -8.98
N ASN A 51 -6.71 11.76 -8.33
CA ASN A 51 -6.02 12.03 -7.06
C ASN A 51 -6.95 11.87 -5.84
N SER A 52 -8.08 11.20 -5.97
CA SER A 52 -8.96 10.88 -4.85
C SER A 52 -8.44 9.68 -4.03
N LYS A 53 -8.79 9.61 -2.74
CA LYS A 53 -8.78 8.33 -1.99
C LYS A 53 -9.89 7.45 -2.58
N ARG A 54 -9.51 6.42 -3.33
CA ARG A 54 -10.43 5.34 -3.68
C ARG A 54 -10.77 4.63 -2.37
N TRP A 55 -12.04 4.58 -2.00
CA TRP A 55 -12.50 3.66 -0.98
C TRP A 55 -12.50 2.27 -1.62
N THR A 56 -11.39 1.54 -1.49
CA THR A 56 -11.42 0.10 -1.69
C THR A 56 -11.99 -0.48 -0.40
N ALA A 57 -13.05 -1.29 -0.49
CA ALA A 57 -13.67 -1.97 0.66
C ALA A 57 -12.74 -3.07 1.22
N THR A 58 -11.54 -2.66 1.63
CA THR A 58 -10.48 -3.51 2.16
C THR A 58 -9.74 -2.69 3.19
N GLU A 59 -10.43 -2.37 4.29
CA GLU A 59 -9.78 -1.89 5.52
C GLU A 59 -9.81 -3.02 6.55
N HIS A 60 -8.72 -3.78 6.64
CA HIS A 60 -8.07 -4.18 7.89
C HIS A 60 -6.96 -5.21 7.61
N HIS A 61 -5.73 -4.73 7.53
CA HIS A 61 -4.61 -5.42 8.14
C HIS A 61 -3.59 -4.35 8.52
N ASP A 62 -3.88 -3.67 9.63
CA ASP A 62 -2.79 -3.18 10.46
C ASP A 62 -2.05 -4.42 10.98
N SER A 63 -1.14 -4.90 10.15
CA SER A 63 0.06 -5.53 10.68
C SER A 63 1.19 -4.80 10.02
N GLU A 64 1.55 -3.70 10.66
CA GLU A 64 2.97 -3.52 10.95
C GLU A 64 3.44 -4.86 11.52
N THR A 65 4.10 -5.66 10.71
CA THR A 65 4.94 -6.74 11.22
C THR A 65 6.26 -6.05 11.56
N PRO A 66 6.53 -5.68 12.81
CA PRO A 66 7.92 -5.56 13.22
C PRO A 66 8.50 -6.97 13.09
N THR A 67 9.24 -7.21 12.01
CA THR A 67 10.17 -8.33 11.93
C THR A 67 11.27 -8.08 12.97
N THR A 68 10.95 -8.39 14.23
CA THR A 68 11.95 -8.67 15.25
C THR A 68 11.83 -10.16 15.50
N THR A 69 12.48 -10.94 14.64
CA THR A 69 12.84 -12.32 14.96
C THR A 69 13.94 -12.26 16.01
N ASP A 70 13.56 -12.03 17.25
CA ASP A 70 14.37 -12.46 18.39
C ASP A 70 14.03 -13.93 18.59
N ALA A 71 14.74 -14.79 17.86
CA ALA A 71 14.66 -16.23 18.04
C ALA A 71 15.58 -16.59 19.20
N CYS A 72 15.02 -16.72 20.39
CA CYS A 72 15.57 -17.63 21.38
C CYS A 72 15.43 -19.06 20.83
N GLU A 73 16.57 -19.77 20.80
CA GLU A 73 16.76 -21.09 20.21
C GLU A 73 15.81 -22.14 20.80
N GLU A 74 15.14 -22.92 19.95
CA GLU A 74 14.55 -24.22 20.30
C GLU A 74 15.10 -25.27 19.32
N ASP A 75 15.77 -26.23 19.94
CA ASP A 75 16.47 -27.39 19.39
C ASP A 75 15.46 -28.41 18.81
N GLY A 76 15.71 -28.93 17.60
CA GLY A 76 14.79 -29.92 17.02
C GLY A 76 15.03 -30.37 15.57
N GLY A 77 16.21 -30.96 15.31
CA GLY A 77 16.53 -31.98 14.29
C GLY A 77 15.72 -32.16 12.98
N GLN A 78 16.38 -31.81 11.86
CA GLN A 78 16.77 -32.64 10.70
C GLN A 78 15.77 -33.64 10.04
N THR A 79 15.45 -33.45 8.74
CA THR A 79 16.13 -34.17 7.63
C THR A 79 15.48 -33.88 6.27
N THR A 80 16.30 -33.42 5.32
CA THR A 80 15.99 -33.35 3.90
C THR A 80 16.34 -34.69 3.27
N VAL A 81 15.34 -35.46 2.83
CA VAL A 81 15.59 -36.62 1.98
C VAL A 81 15.78 -36.13 0.55
N GLU A 82 17.02 -36.17 0.07
CA GLU A 82 17.33 -36.12 -1.36
C GLU A 82 16.91 -37.47 -1.97
N PRO A 83 16.26 -37.53 -3.14
CA PRO A 83 16.02 -38.80 -3.80
C PRO A 83 17.32 -39.27 -4.46
N ASP A 84 17.97 -40.26 -3.85
CA ASP A 84 18.96 -41.12 -4.49
C ASP A 84 18.36 -41.68 -5.79
N ASN A 85 18.84 -41.17 -6.93
CA ASN A 85 18.60 -41.82 -8.22
C ASN A 85 19.66 -42.90 -8.37
N ASP A 86 19.42 -44.04 -7.71
CA ASP A 86 20.17 -45.26 -7.97
C ASP A 86 19.82 -45.76 -9.40
N ASP A 87 20.84 -45.64 -10.22
CA ASP A 87 21.12 -46.30 -11.48
C ASP A 87 20.44 -47.68 -11.64
N LEU A 88 19.58 -47.81 -12.66
CA LEU A 88 19.15 -49.11 -13.19
C LEU A 88 19.71 -49.27 -14.60
N GLU A 89 20.90 -49.87 -14.69
CA GLU A 89 21.39 -50.55 -15.89
C GLU A 89 20.35 -51.58 -16.35
N ILE A 90 19.76 -51.35 -17.52
CA ILE A 90 19.03 -52.38 -18.26
C ILE A 90 19.91 -52.83 -19.42
N ASN A 91 20.61 -53.94 -19.24
CA ASN A 91 21.14 -54.74 -20.33
C ASN A 91 20.93 -56.24 -20.04
N GLU A 92 20.90 -57.00 -21.14
CA GLU A 92 20.70 -58.46 -21.26
C GLU A 92 19.21 -58.90 -21.31
N GLY A 93 18.65 -59.56 -22.34
CA GLY A 93 19.22 -60.23 -23.51
C GLY A 93 18.52 -61.59 -23.70
N LEU A 94 17.58 -61.70 -24.64
CA LEU A 94 17.30 -62.90 -25.46
C LEU A 94 16.40 -62.55 -26.65
#